data_AF-A0A9C8LW43-F1
#
_entry.id   AF-A0A9C8LW43-F1
#
_cell.length_a   1.000
_cell.length_b   1.000
_cell.length_c   1.000
_cell.angle_alpha   90.00
_cell.angle_beta   90.00
_cell.angle_gamma   90.00
#
_symmetry.space_group_name_H-M   'P 1'
#
loop_
_entity.id
_entity.type
_entity.pdbx_description
1 polymer ?
#
loop_
_entity_poly.entity_id
_entity_poly.type
_entity_poly.pdbx_seq_one_letter_code
_entity_poly.pdbx_strand_id
1 'polypeptide(L)'
;MVKSALKKGWVILNSGSTNAFILNALTGEKVSNPELYCAGKISNETLDLTPASVRISPVYLKDGKISKKSFEEILPVLSPDDVFIKGFNALDSFGNAGVWLGGDGGGTIGKALGHLIQRGCKVILAGGLEKLVYDVQDSVEFCNSRIDHFDGMRARMLLLSGFEIITEIEAFNLLFDINSVFLG
;
A
#
# COMPACT_ATOMS: atom_id res chain seq x y z
N MET A 1 0.75 16.36 6.32
CA MET A 1 1.45 15.65 5.23
C MET A 1 0.62 15.55 3.96
N VAL A 2 -0.40 14.68 3.88
CA VAL A 2 -1.22 14.46 2.67
C VAL A 2 -1.87 15.75 2.16
N LYS A 3 -2.49 16.54 3.06
CA LYS A 3 -3.07 17.86 2.71
C LYS A 3 -2.06 18.83 2.08
N SER A 4 -0.77 18.72 2.43
CA SER A 4 0.29 19.55 1.84
C SER A 4 0.63 19.07 0.43
N ALA A 5 0.81 17.76 0.24
CA ALA A 5 1.06 17.16 -1.08
C ALA A 5 -0.11 17.38 -2.05
N LEU A 6 -1.36 17.36 -1.56
CA LEU A 6 -2.53 17.74 -2.36
C LEU A 6 -2.51 19.21 -2.81
N LYS A 7 -1.89 20.12 -2.07
CA LYS A 7 -1.76 21.53 -2.50
C LYS A 7 -0.60 21.71 -3.48
N LYS A 8 0.51 21.03 -3.21
CA LYS A 8 1.75 21.16 -3.98
C LYS A 8 2.59 19.89 -3.82
N GLY A 9 2.43 18.95 -4.75
CA GLY A 9 3.08 17.65 -4.70
C GLY A 9 2.29 16.56 -5.43
N TRP A 10 2.83 15.36 -5.36
CA TRP A 10 2.25 14.13 -5.84
C TRP A 10 1.64 13.36 -4.67
N VAL A 11 0.44 12.84 -4.87
CA VAL A 11 -0.16 11.82 -4.01
C VAL A 11 -0.36 10.57 -4.86
N ILE A 12 0.42 9.53 -4.56
CA ILE A 12 0.41 8.27 -5.28
C ILE A 12 -0.42 7.27 -4.48
N LEU A 13 -1.63 6.99 -4.95
CA LEU A 13 -2.52 5.99 -4.36
C LEU A 13 -2.37 4.70 -5.15
N ASN A 14 -1.67 3.73 -4.57
CA ASN A 14 -1.50 2.43 -5.22
C ASN A 14 -2.77 1.58 -5.13
N SER A 15 -2.85 0.48 -5.86
CA SER A 15 -3.93 -0.50 -5.73
C SER A 15 -4.03 -1.07 -4.31
N GLY A 16 -5.27 -1.23 -3.85
CA GLY A 16 -5.63 -1.80 -2.54
C GLY A 16 -7.06 -1.43 -2.14
N SER A 17 -7.79 -2.34 -1.50
CA SER A 17 -9.17 -2.07 -1.05
C SER A 17 -9.23 -0.87 -0.09
N THR A 18 -8.32 -0.78 0.87
CA THR A 18 -8.17 0.38 1.77
C THR A 18 -7.92 1.67 0.98
N ASN A 19 -7.06 1.61 -0.04
CA ASN A 19 -6.73 2.77 -0.87
C ASN A 19 -7.91 3.25 -1.73
N ALA A 20 -8.88 2.38 -2.06
CA ALA A 20 -10.10 2.79 -2.74
C ALA A 20 -10.94 3.72 -1.84
N PHE A 21 -11.02 3.45 -0.54
CA PHE A 21 -11.70 4.34 0.41
C PHE A 21 -10.95 5.66 0.60
N ILE A 22 -9.61 5.61 0.65
CA ILE A 22 -8.78 6.83 0.70
C ILE A 22 -9.00 7.66 -0.57
N LEU A 23 -9.01 7.03 -1.74
CA LEU A 23 -9.29 7.71 -3.02
C LEU A 23 -10.64 8.42 -2.96
N ASN A 24 -11.71 7.73 -2.55
CA ASN A 24 -13.04 8.30 -2.42
C ASN A 24 -13.03 9.54 -1.49
N ALA A 25 -12.31 9.47 -0.37
CA ALA A 25 -12.19 10.59 0.57
C ALA A 25 -11.41 11.79 0.00
N LEU A 26 -10.44 11.56 -0.88
CA LEU A 26 -9.60 12.61 -1.45
C LEU A 26 -10.19 13.26 -2.71
N THR A 27 -10.93 12.49 -3.53
CA THR A 27 -11.45 12.96 -4.83
C THR A 27 -12.97 13.17 -4.84
N GLY A 28 -13.70 12.60 -3.87
CA GLY A 28 -15.16 12.55 -3.89
C GLY A 28 -15.74 11.56 -4.89
N GLU A 29 -14.89 10.82 -5.63
CA GLU A 29 -15.33 9.75 -6.51
C GLU A 29 -15.85 8.56 -5.69
N LYS A 30 -16.75 7.77 -6.26
CA LYS A 30 -17.16 6.48 -5.69
C LYS A 30 -16.58 5.35 -6.51
N VAL A 31 -15.52 4.73 -6.01
CA VAL A 31 -15.13 3.39 -6.44
C VAL A 31 -16.25 2.42 -6.00
N SER A 32 -17.08 2.00 -6.96
CA SER A 32 -18.27 1.20 -6.70
C SER A 32 -17.97 -0.17 -6.09
N ASN A 33 -16.82 -0.76 -6.44
CA ASN A 33 -16.31 -1.99 -5.85
C ASN A 33 -14.83 -1.83 -5.45
N PRO A 34 -14.54 -1.56 -4.16
CA PRO A 34 -13.18 -1.44 -3.64
C PRO A 34 -12.27 -2.64 -3.94
N GLU A 35 -12.82 -3.85 -4.05
CA GLU A 35 -12.01 -5.04 -4.37
C GLU A 35 -11.42 -4.98 -5.78
N LEU A 36 -12.12 -4.34 -6.73
CA LEU A 36 -11.61 -4.19 -8.10
C LEU A 36 -10.45 -3.21 -8.17
N TYR A 37 -10.28 -2.34 -7.16
CA TYR A 37 -9.11 -1.48 -7.03
C TYR A 37 -7.90 -2.21 -6.41
N CYS A 38 -8.10 -3.41 -5.88
CA CYS A 38 -7.04 -4.24 -5.35
C CYS A 38 -6.37 -5.06 -6.48
N ALA A 39 -5.06 -5.23 -6.40
CA ALA A 39 -4.30 -6.05 -7.34
C ALA A 39 -4.08 -7.48 -6.80
N GLY A 40 -3.25 -7.60 -5.75
CA GLY A 40 -3.04 -8.84 -5.02
C GLY A 40 -3.80 -8.79 -3.69
N LYS A 41 -4.56 -9.84 -3.39
CA LYS A 41 -5.39 -9.95 -2.18
C LYS A 41 -5.21 -11.33 -1.54
N ILE A 42 -5.61 -11.43 -0.27
CA ILE A 42 -5.79 -12.72 0.39
C ILE A 42 -7.30 -12.96 0.41
N SER A 43 -7.75 -14.04 -0.21
CA SER A 43 -9.17 -14.42 -0.25
C SER A 43 -9.30 -15.93 -0.16
N ASN A 44 -10.28 -16.41 0.61
CA ASN A 44 -10.44 -17.85 0.88
C ASN A 44 -9.13 -18.50 1.34
N GLU A 45 -8.39 -17.82 2.23
CA GLU A 45 -7.12 -18.28 2.80
C GLU A 45 -5.97 -18.50 1.79
N THR A 46 -6.14 -18.05 0.54
CA THR A 46 -5.12 -18.17 -0.51
C THR A 46 -4.72 -16.81 -1.08
N LEU A 47 -3.55 -16.77 -1.71
CA LEU A 47 -3.11 -15.62 -2.48
C LEU A 47 -3.90 -15.55 -3.78
N ASP A 48 -4.54 -14.42 -4.03
CA ASP A 48 -5.38 -14.20 -5.19
C ASP A 48 -5.00 -12.89 -5.90
N LEU A 49 -5.34 -12.81 -7.18
CA LEU A 49 -5.19 -11.62 -8.01
C LEU A 49 -6.51 -11.25 -8.67
N THR A 50 -6.92 -10.01 -8.48
CA THR A 50 -8.04 -9.43 -9.24
C THR A 50 -7.70 -9.44 -10.74
N PRO A 51 -8.47 -10.08 -11.63
CA PRO A 51 -8.11 -10.16 -13.04
C PRO A 51 -7.89 -8.79 -13.68
N ALA A 52 -6.84 -8.66 -14.52
CA ALA A 52 -6.48 -7.37 -15.12
C ALA A 52 -7.59 -6.77 -15.98
N SER A 53 -8.46 -7.60 -16.56
CA SER A 53 -9.60 -7.18 -17.39
C SER A 53 -10.69 -6.40 -16.63
N VAL A 54 -10.78 -6.59 -15.31
CA VAL A 54 -11.78 -5.94 -14.44
C VAL A 54 -11.15 -5.04 -13.38
N ARG A 55 -9.81 -5.03 -13.30
CA ARG A 55 -9.07 -4.28 -12.29
C ARG A 55 -9.09 -2.79 -12.60
N ILE A 56 -9.47 -1.98 -11.62
CA ILE A 56 -9.40 -0.53 -11.69
C ILE A 56 -7.94 -0.10 -11.55
N SER A 57 -7.49 0.77 -12.45
CA SER A 57 -6.12 1.27 -12.43
C SER A 57 -5.87 2.19 -11.22
N PRO A 58 -4.66 2.18 -10.65
CA PRO A 58 -4.24 3.16 -9.64
C PRO A 58 -4.46 4.60 -10.11
N VAL A 59 -4.71 5.50 -9.17
CA VAL A 59 -4.94 6.94 -9.44
C VAL A 59 -3.82 7.74 -8.82
N TYR A 60 -3.28 8.68 -9.59
CA TYR A 60 -2.21 9.57 -9.14
C TYR A 60 -2.71 11.00 -9.19
N LEU A 61 -2.50 11.73 -8.10
CA LEU A 61 -2.89 13.13 -8.00
C LEU A 61 -1.64 14.00 -8.07
N LYS A 62 -1.70 15.04 -8.90
CA LYS A 62 -0.74 16.15 -8.90
C LYS A 62 -1.46 17.42 -8.50
N ASP A 63 -1.03 18.01 -7.39
CA ASP A 63 -1.61 19.25 -6.85
C ASP A 63 -3.14 19.13 -6.72
N GLY A 64 -3.59 17.97 -6.23
CA GLY A 64 -4.99 17.65 -5.95
C GLY A 64 -5.82 17.24 -7.16
N LYS A 65 -5.24 17.17 -8.37
CA LYS A 65 -5.94 16.82 -9.61
C LYS A 65 -5.45 15.47 -10.15
N ILE A 66 -6.37 14.68 -10.71
CA ILE A 66 -6.02 13.42 -11.37
C ILE A 66 -5.05 13.69 -12.52
N SER A 67 -3.91 13.01 -12.48
CA SER A 67 -2.87 13.05 -13.50
C SER A 67 -3.08 11.92 -14.51
N LYS A 68 -2.72 12.19 -15.77
CA LYS A 68 -2.65 11.17 -16.83
C LYS A 68 -1.25 10.55 -16.98
N LYS A 69 -0.25 11.04 -16.24
CA LYS A 69 1.10 10.49 -16.28
C LYS A 69 1.11 9.05 -15.77
N SER A 70 1.91 8.22 -16.43
CA SER A 70 2.20 6.86 -15.99
C SER A 70 2.99 6.85 -14.69
N PHE A 71 3.04 5.69 -14.03
CA PHE A 71 3.81 5.53 -12.81
C PHE A 71 5.31 5.72 -13.05
N GLU A 72 5.80 5.20 -14.18
CA GLU A 72 7.18 5.29 -14.64
C GLU A 72 7.61 6.72 -14.94
N GLU A 73 6.70 7.59 -15.39
CA GLU A 73 6.97 9.03 -15.56
C GLU A 73 7.03 9.79 -14.24
N ILE A 74 6.34 9.30 -13.20
CA ILE A 74 6.22 9.98 -11.91
C ILE A 74 7.39 9.64 -10.99
N LEU A 75 7.78 8.36 -10.90
CA LEU A 75 8.85 7.89 -10.00
C LEU A 75 10.15 8.73 -10.06
N PRO A 76 10.66 9.13 -11.24
CA PRO A 76 11.91 9.88 -11.34
C PRO A 76 11.81 11.31 -10.82
N VAL A 77 10.59 11.88 -10.73
CA VAL A 77 10.37 13.29 -10.35
C VAL A 77 9.81 13.45 -8.94
N LEU A 78 9.71 12.36 -8.18
CA LEU A 78 9.30 12.42 -6.78
C LEU A 78 10.33 13.17 -5.91
N SER A 79 9.85 13.68 -4.79
CA SER A 79 10.55 14.55 -3.86
C SER A 79 10.06 14.33 -2.43
N PRO A 80 10.73 14.92 -1.43
CA PRO A 80 10.27 14.84 -0.04
C PRO A 80 8.90 15.46 0.23
N ASP A 81 8.36 16.28 -0.67
CA ASP A 81 7.03 16.88 -0.53
C ASP A 81 5.90 15.97 -1.03
N ASP A 82 6.27 14.88 -1.70
CA ASP A 82 5.33 13.92 -2.26
C ASP A 82 4.99 12.80 -1.26
N VAL A 83 3.84 12.16 -1.47
CA VAL A 83 3.34 11.10 -0.60
C VAL A 83 2.98 9.87 -1.42
N PHE A 84 3.52 8.73 -1.02
CA PHE A 84 3.15 7.41 -1.53
C PHE A 84 2.30 6.68 -0.50
N ILE A 85 1.11 6.21 -0.89
CA ILE A 85 0.17 5.52 0.00
C ILE A 85 -0.09 4.12 -0.54
N LYS A 86 0.13 3.11 0.31
CA LYS A 86 -0.10 1.70 -0.01
C LYS A 86 -0.66 0.97 1.21
N GLY A 87 -1.41 -0.10 1.00
CA GLY A 87 -1.68 -1.07 2.06
C GLY A 87 -0.57 -2.10 2.27
N PHE A 88 -0.74 -2.89 3.32
CA PHE A 88 0.09 -4.03 3.67
C PHE A 88 -0.73 -5.32 3.76
N ASN A 89 -0.06 -6.46 3.86
CA ASN A 89 -0.64 -7.80 3.98
C ASN A 89 -0.38 -8.43 5.35
N ALA A 90 0.66 -7.97 6.05
CA ALA A 90 0.96 -8.34 7.43
C ALA A 90 1.49 -7.09 8.16
N LEU A 91 1.26 -7.01 9.46
CA LEU A 91 1.78 -5.99 10.36
C LEU A 91 2.18 -6.66 11.67
N ASP A 92 3.28 -6.29 12.30
CA ASP A 92 3.60 -6.72 13.66
C ASP A 92 3.57 -5.54 14.65
N SER A 93 3.71 -5.86 15.94
CA SER A 93 3.76 -4.87 17.02
C SER A 93 5.01 -3.97 16.99
N PHE A 94 6.00 -4.28 16.16
CA PHE A 94 7.21 -3.47 15.99
C PHE A 94 7.05 -2.42 14.87
N GLY A 95 5.91 -2.41 14.18
CA GLY A 95 5.65 -1.51 13.07
C GLY A 95 6.29 -1.97 11.76
N ASN A 96 6.65 -3.26 11.64
CA ASN A 96 7.06 -3.83 10.38
C ASN A 96 5.84 -4.25 9.57
N ALA A 97 5.86 -3.96 8.28
CA ALA A 97 4.78 -4.31 7.36
C ALA A 97 5.27 -5.31 6.31
N GLY A 98 4.53 -6.40 6.12
CA GLY A 98 4.76 -7.38 5.06
C GLY A 98 3.89 -7.07 3.84
N VAL A 99 4.49 -7.03 2.65
CA VAL A 99 3.79 -6.81 1.39
C VAL A 99 4.12 -7.89 0.38
N TRP A 100 3.11 -8.45 -0.28
CA TRP A 100 3.33 -9.40 -1.37
C TRP A 100 3.92 -8.74 -2.61
N LEU A 101 5.00 -9.34 -3.11
CA LEU A 101 5.64 -9.08 -4.39
C LEU A 101 5.14 -10.11 -5.40
N GLY A 102 4.66 -9.63 -6.54
CA GLY A 102 4.21 -10.46 -7.65
C GLY A 102 4.55 -9.84 -8.99
N GLY A 103 4.61 -10.66 -10.03
CA GLY A 103 5.01 -10.26 -11.38
C GLY A 103 6.48 -9.87 -11.52
N ASP A 104 6.89 -9.60 -12.76
CA ASP A 104 8.27 -9.22 -13.06
C ASP A 104 8.65 -7.91 -12.36
N GLY A 105 9.77 -7.93 -11.62
CA GLY A 105 10.27 -6.79 -10.86
C GLY A 105 9.56 -6.53 -9.52
N GLY A 106 8.73 -7.45 -9.02
CA GLY A 106 8.10 -7.35 -7.70
C GLY A 106 6.92 -6.39 -7.62
N GLY A 107 6.26 -6.13 -8.75
CA GLY A 107 5.08 -5.29 -8.84
C GLY A 107 5.36 -3.82 -8.52
N THR A 108 4.33 -3.08 -8.12
CA THR A 108 4.45 -1.63 -7.91
C THR A 108 5.49 -1.26 -6.86
N ILE A 109 5.51 -1.96 -5.71
CA ILE A 109 6.43 -1.61 -4.63
C ILE A 109 7.88 -1.97 -4.97
N GLY A 110 8.12 -3.10 -5.66
CA GLY A 110 9.45 -3.47 -6.14
C GLY A 110 10.05 -2.42 -7.09
N LYS A 111 9.22 -1.87 -7.99
CA LYS A 111 9.62 -0.76 -8.87
C LYS A 111 9.81 0.57 -8.14
N ALA A 112 9.08 0.82 -7.05
CA ALA A 112 9.01 2.12 -6.40
C ALA A 112 10.02 2.32 -5.27
N LEU A 113 10.29 1.27 -4.48
CA LEU A 113 10.92 1.42 -3.17
C LEU A 113 12.26 2.15 -3.22
N GLY A 114 13.12 1.81 -4.19
CA GLY A 114 14.41 2.49 -4.38
C GLY A 114 14.26 3.98 -4.68
N HIS A 115 13.29 4.36 -5.52
CA HIS A 115 12.99 5.76 -5.80
C HIS A 115 12.45 6.49 -4.58
N LEU A 116 11.53 5.86 -3.84
CA LEU A 116 10.90 6.43 -2.65
C LEU A 116 11.95 6.74 -1.58
N ILE A 117 12.79 5.76 -1.25
CA ILE A 117 13.84 5.91 -0.24
C ILE A 117 14.88 6.94 -0.69
N GLN A 118 15.43 6.79 -1.91
CA GLN A 118 16.52 7.66 -2.38
C GLN A 118 16.10 9.13 -2.49
N ARG A 119 14.82 9.40 -2.76
CA ARG A 119 14.27 10.77 -2.86
C ARG A 119 13.73 11.31 -1.54
N GLY A 120 13.73 10.51 -0.48
CA GLY A 120 13.12 10.89 0.80
C GLY A 120 11.61 11.11 0.71
N CYS A 121 10.94 10.40 -0.20
CA CYS A 121 9.48 10.48 -0.37
C CYS A 121 8.80 9.97 0.90
N LYS A 122 7.70 10.61 1.29
CA LYS A 122 6.96 10.20 2.47
C LYS A 122 6.08 9.00 2.12
N VAL A 123 6.20 7.91 2.85
CA VAL A 123 5.47 6.66 2.60
C VAL A 123 4.50 6.41 3.75
N ILE A 124 3.23 6.25 3.42
CA ILE A 124 2.18 5.78 4.34
C ILE A 124 1.79 4.36 3.96
N LEU A 125 1.85 3.47 4.96
CA LEU A 125 1.33 2.12 4.89
C LEU A 125 0.02 2.06 5.68
N ALA A 126 -1.11 2.03 4.97
CA ALA A 126 -2.44 2.11 5.55
C ALA A 126 -3.20 0.79 5.42
N GLY A 127 -3.65 0.22 6.53
CA GLY A 127 -4.33 -1.06 6.57
C GLY A 127 -4.82 -1.36 7.99
N GLY A 128 -5.74 -2.29 8.12
CA GLY A 128 -6.32 -2.59 9.43
C GLY A 128 -5.53 -3.62 10.24
N LEU A 129 -5.85 -3.66 11.53
CA LEU A 129 -5.28 -4.58 12.51
C LEU A 129 -5.70 -6.04 12.29
N GLU A 130 -6.63 -6.34 11.39
CA GLU A 130 -6.94 -7.72 10.99
C GLU A 130 -5.75 -8.42 10.30
N LYS A 131 -4.72 -7.65 9.93
CA LYS A 131 -3.46 -8.14 9.35
C LYS A 131 -2.35 -8.27 10.38
N LEU A 132 -2.65 -8.12 11.67
CA LEU A 132 -1.67 -8.28 12.72
C LEU A 132 -1.18 -9.73 12.77
N VAL A 133 0.14 -9.92 12.72
CA VAL A 133 0.84 -11.20 12.86
C VAL A 133 1.83 -11.09 14.00
N TYR A 134 2.35 -12.24 14.46
CA TYR A 134 3.32 -12.28 15.55
C TYR A 134 4.65 -11.59 15.18
N ASP A 135 5.23 -12.00 14.05
CA ASP A 135 6.48 -11.45 13.55
C ASP A 135 6.46 -11.43 12.01
N VAL A 136 6.59 -10.23 11.44
CA VAL A 136 6.65 -10.06 9.98
C VAL A 136 7.98 -10.55 9.42
N GLN A 137 9.09 -10.42 10.16
CA GLN A 137 10.40 -10.92 9.73
C GLN A 137 10.35 -12.44 9.52
N ASP A 138 9.82 -13.19 10.49
CA ASP A 138 9.64 -14.65 10.38
C ASP A 138 8.79 -15.01 9.15
N SER A 139 7.69 -14.27 8.94
CA SER A 139 6.81 -14.46 7.79
C SER A 139 7.55 -14.23 6.46
N VAL A 140 8.38 -13.18 6.39
CA VAL A 140 9.19 -12.84 5.22
C VAL A 140 10.25 -13.91 4.94
N GLU A 141 10.95 -14.38 5.97
CA GLU A 141 11.96 -15.45 5.84
C GLU A 141 11.33 -16.75 5.33
N PHE A 142 10.20 -17.16 5.92
CA PHE A 142 9.45 -18.31 5.47
C PHE A 142 9.00 -18.17 4.01
N CYS A 143 8.36 -17.05 3.66
CA CYS A 143 7.83 -16.79 2.32
C CYS A 143 8.93 -16.65 1.25
N ASN A 144 10.16 -16.32 1.65
CA ASN A 144 11.29 -16.12 0.73
C ASN A 144 12.25 -17.31 0.65
N SER A 145 12.06 -18.30 1.52
CA SER A 145 12.77 -19.58 1.46
C SER A 145 12.62 -20.28 0.09
N ARG A 146 13.46 -21.29 -0.14
CA ARG A 146 13.43 -22.07 -1.39
C ARG A 146 12.06 -22.74 -1.55
N ILE A 147 11.38 -22.41 -2.63
CA ILE A 147 10.10 -23.03 -3.01
C ILE A 147 10.36 -23.85 -4.27
N ASP A 148 10.18 -25.16 -4.17
CA ASP A 148 10.30 -26.11 -5.28
C ASP A 148 9.06 -26.14 -6.17
N HIS A 149 7.90 -25.90 -5.58
CA HIS A 149 6.60 -25.99 -6.25
C HIS A 149 5.70 -24.83 -5.81
N PHE A 150 5.04 -24.20 -6.77
CA PHE A 150 4.02 -23.19 -6.53
C PHE A 150 2.82 -23.49 -7.41
N ASP A 151 1.62 -23.24 -6.88
CA ASP A 151 0.39 -23.25 -7.66
C ASP A 151 0.04 -21.80 -8.04
N GLY A 152 -0.21 -21.55 -9.32
CA GLY A 152 -0.46 -20.21 -9.85
C GLY A 152 0.79 -19.33 -9.98
N MET A 153 0.69 -18.08 -9.51
CA MET A 153 1.76 -17.08 -9.67
C MET A 153 2.76 -17.17 -8.53
N ARG A 154 4.05 -17.18 -8.86
CA ARG A 154 5.11 -17.04 -7.86
C ARG A 154 5.01 -15.68 -7.16
N ALA A 155 4.86 -15.71 -5.84
CA ALA A 155 4.87 -14.52 -4.98
C ALA A 155 5.91 -14.65 -3.87
N ARG A 156 6.42 -13.50 -3.42
CA ARG A 156 7.41 -13.38 -2.33
C ARG A 156 6.98 -12.26 -1.41
N MET A 157 7.48 -12.20 -0.18
CA MET A 157 7.11 -11.13 0.74
C MET A 157 8.26 -10.15 0.94
N LEU A 158 7.95 -8.86 0.92
CA LEU A 158 8.88 -7.79 1.22
C LEU A 158 8.57 -7.22 2.60
N LEU A 159 9.61 -7.15 3.44
CA LEU A 159 9.59 -6.38 4.68
C LEU A 159 9.71 -4.89 4.38
N LEU A 160 8.79 -4.10 4.93
CA LEU A 160 8.86 -2.66 4.94
C LEU A 160 8.88 -2.18 6.39
N SER A 161 10.00 -1.62 6.82
CA SER A 161 10.22 -1.09 8.17
C SER A 161 10.58 0.39 8.12
N GLY A 162 10.19 1.14 9.15
CA GLY A 162 10.55 2.57 9.28
C GLY A 162 9.73 3.53 8.40
N PHE A 163 8.58 3.06 7.89
CA PHE A 163 7.60 3.92 7.23
C PHE A 163 6.42 4.21 8.15
N GLU A 164 5.64 5.24 7.82
CA GLU A 164 4.47 5.62 8.62
C GLU A 164 3.37 4.56 8.48
N ILE A 165 3.00 3.91 9.58
CA ILE A 165 1.87 2.97 9.63
C ILE A 165 0.61 3.73 10.07
N ILE A 166 -0.50 3.54 9.36
CA ILE A 166 -1.82 4.05 9.77
C ILE A 166 -2.80 2.89 9.84
N THR A 167 -3.18 2.50 11.05
CA THR A 167 -4.25 1.54 11.35
C THR A 167 -5.52 2.24 11.83
N GLU A 168 -6.53 1.49 12.26
CA GLU A 168 -7.71 2.05 12.91
C GLU A 168 -7.37 2.85 14.16
N ILE A 169 -6.32 2.45 14.93
CA ILE A 169 -5.88 3.17 16.12
C ILE A 169 -5.42 4.58 15.73
N GLU A 170 -4.46 4.67 14.80
CA GLU A 170 -3.94 5.96 14.35
C GLU A 170 -5.05 6.79 13.69
N ALA A 171 -5.92 6.16 12.89
CA ALA A 171 -7.04 6.84 12.28
C ALA A 171 -8.00 7.44 13.31
N PHE A 172 -8.37 6.70 14.36
CA PHE A 172 -9.24 7.22 15.42
C PHE A 172 -8.58 8.35 16.22
N ASN A 173 -7.31 8.18 16.58
CA ASN A 173 -6.57 9.22 17.30
C ASN A 173 -6.50 10.50 16.45
N LEU A 174 -6.24 10.38 15.14
CA LEU A 174 -6.16 11.52 14.21
C LEU A 174 -7.51 12.19 13.91
N LEU A 175 -8.60 11.43 13.86
CA LEU A 175 -9.92 11.94 13.45
C LEU A 175 -10.74 12.48 14.62
N PHE A 176 -10.62 11.87 15.80
CA PHE A 176 -11.48 12.16 16.94
C PHE A 176 -10.74 12.74 18.14
N ASP A 177 -9.40 12.89 18.05
CA ASP A 177 -8.56 13.37 19.15
C ASP A 177 -8.76 12.55 20.44
N ILE A 178 -8.84 11.23 20.27
CA ILE A 178 -8.99 10.27 21.37
C ILE A 178 -7.72 9.44 21.55
N ASN A 179 -7.60 8.77 22.69
CA ASN A 179 -6.62 7.72 22.90
C ASN A 179 -7.30 6.36 22.73
N SER A 180 -6.98 5.67 21.64
CA SER A 180 -7.50 4.34 21.35
C SER A 180 -6.45 3.25 21.59
N VAL A 181 -6.93 2.07 22.00
CA VAL A 181 -6.12 0.87 22.23
C VAL A 181 -6.82 -0.33 21.59
N PHE A 182 -6.04 -1.28 21.07
CA PHE A 182 -6.56 -2.53 20.53
C PHE A 182 -6.75 -3.57 21.64
N LEU A 183 -7.88 -4.28 21.62
CA LEU A 183 -8.27 -5.24 22.67
C LEU A 183 -8.19 -6.72 22.25
N GLY A 184 -7.87 -7.00 20.98
CA GLY A 184 -7.92 -8.37 20.41
C GLY A 184 -9.18 -8.64 19.63
#